data_AF-A0A2T6E9Q9-F1
#
_entry.id   AF-A0A2T6E9Q9-F1
#
_cell.length_a   1.000
_cell.length_b   1.000
_cell.length_c   1.000
_cell.angle_alpha   90.00
_cell.angle_beta   90.00
_cell.angle_gamma   90.00
#
_symmetry.space_group_name_H-M   'P 1'
#
loop_
_entity.id
_entity.type
_entity.pdbx_description
1 polymer ?
#
loop_
_entity_poly.entity_id
_entity_poly.type
_entity_poly.pdbx_seq_one_letter_code
_entity_poly.pdbx_strand_id
1 'polypeptide(L)'
;MENAGKDIQKLNNKLDKILEKLLEVEAIEERKTEAVEHIQADRIGDAIELLKLVEKDQVKAENLKAEEAELRTQLEAAREVAAKAAAGDVEASTLKAVPNADSDAA
;
A
#
# COMPACT_ATOMS: atom_id res chain seq x y z
N MET A 1 7.01 -25.50 -11.38
CA MET A 1 7.03 -24.10 -11.87
C MET A 1 5.68 -23.40 -11.85
N GLU A 2 4.55 -24.12 -11.75
CA GLU A 2 3.19 -23.53 -11.84
C GLU A 2 2.78 -22.57 -10.70
N ASN A 3 3.56 -22.50 -9.61
CA ASN A 3 3.25 -21.68 -8.42
C ASN A 3 3.76 -20.23 -8.52
N ALA A 4 4.98 -20.01 -9.04
CA ALA A 4 5.59 -18.67 -9.05
C ALA A 4 4.81 -17.65 -9.89
N GLY A 5 4.25 -18.08 -11.04
CA GLY A 5 3.39 -17.21 -11.85
C GLY A 5 2.09 -16.83 -11.15
N LYS A 6 1.49 -17.77 -10.41
CA LYS A 6 0.26 -17.51 -9.61
C LYS A 6 0.55 -16.55 -8.46
N ASP A 7 1.71 -16.66 -7.82
CA ASP A 7 2.11 -15.77 -6.72
C ASP A 7 2.42 -14.35 -7.22
N ILE A 8 3.14 -14.21 -8.35
CA ILE A 8 3.35 -12.91 -9.00
C ILE A 8 2.01 -12.26 -9.38
N GLN A 9 1.07 -13.02 -9.94
CA GLN A 9 -0.24 -12.49 -10.31
C GLN A 9 -1.04 -12.02 -9.08
N LYS A 10 -0.99 -12.77 -7.98
CA LYS A 10 -1.63 -12.34 -6.71
C LYS A 10 -1.02 -11.05 -6.18
N LEU A 11 0.31 -10.94 -6.19
CA LEU A 11 1.02 -9.74 -5.73
C LEU A 11 0.70 -8.52 -6.61
N ASN A 12 0.63 -8.69 -7.94
CA ASN A 12 0.20 -7.62 -8.85
C ASN A 12 -1.23 -7.17 -8.55
N ASN A 13 -2.18 -8.10 -8.39
CA ASN A 13 -3.55 -7.75 -8.05
C ASN A 13 -3.67 -7.03 -6.70
N LYS A 14 -2.79 -7.33 -5.74
CA LYS A 14 -2.72 -6.59 -4.47
C LYS A 14 -2.16 -5.19 -4.69
N LEU A 15 -1.07 -5.07 -5.46
CA LEU A 15 -0.46 -3.79 -5.80
C LEU A 15 -1.45 -2.87 -6.52
N ASP A 16 -2.20 -3.37 -7.49
CA ASP A 16 -3.22 -2.59 -8.22
C ASP A 16 -4.27 -2.02 -7.26
N LYS A 17 -4.76 -2.82 -6.31
CA LYS A 17 -5.71 -2.35 -5.28
C LYS A 17 -5.12 -1.30 -4.36
N ILE A 18 -3.83 -1.38 -4.02
CA ILE A 18 -3.17 -0.37 -3.19
C ILE A 18 -3.00 0.93 -3.96
N LEU A 19 -2.65 0.85 -5.25
CA LEU A 19 -2.55 2.02 -6.12
C LEU A 19 -3.92 2.70 -6.29
N GLU A 20 -5.00 1.94 -6.50
CA GLU A 20 -6.36 2.49 -6.53
C GLU A 20 -6.71 3.24 -5.23
N LYS A 21 -6.43 2.64 -4.07
CA LYS A 21 -6.67 3.28 -2.77
C LYS A 21 -5.79 4.52 -2.54
N LEU A 22 -4.59 4.57 -3.09
CA LEU A 22 -3.71 5.74 -3.00
C LEU A 22 -4.28 6.92 -3.80
N LEU A 23 -4.86 6.66 -4.98
CA LEU A 23 -5.55 7.67 -5.78
C LEU A 23 -6.76 8.26 -5.05
N GLU A 24 -7.53 7.44 -4.32
CA GLU A 24 -8.65 7.93 -3.50
C GLU A 24 -8.24 8.94 -2.42
N VAL A 25 -6.96 8.92 -2.03
CA VAL A 25 -6.41 9.74 -0.96
C VAL A 25 -5.68 10.99 -1.51
N GLU A 26 -5.60 11.16 -2.83
CA GLU A 26 -4.99 12.35 -3.46
C GLU A 26 -5.76 13.67 -3.20
N ALA A 27 -7.03 13.59 -2.76
CA ALA A 27 -7.84 14.74 -2.39
C ALA A 27 -7.40 15.45 -1.08
N ILE A 28 -6.32 14.98 -0.43
CA ILE A 28 -5.79 15.60 0.80
C ILE A 28 -5.41 17.08 0.58
N GLU A 29 -4.79 17.42 -0.55
CA GLU A 29 -4.33 18.80 -0.80
C GLU A 29 -5.51 19.77 -1.03
N GLU A 30 -6.59 19.29 -1.65
CA GLU A 30 -7.85 20.05 -1.77
C GLU A 30 -8.46 20.30 -0.38
N ARG A 31 -8.54 19.27 0.47
CA ARG A 31 -9.06 19.40 1.84
C ARG A 31 -8.21 20.32 2.73
N LYS A 32 -6.88 20.34 2.55
CA LYS A 32 -5.99 21.29 3.23
C LYS A 32 -6.27 22.73 2.80
N THR A 33 -6.48 22.93 1.50
CA THR A 33 -6.81 24.25 0.95
C THR A 33 -8.16 24.72 1.51
N GLU A 34 -9.17 23.85 1.53
CA GLU A 34 -10.48 24.13 2.12
C GLU A 34 -10.37 24.49 3.62
N ALA A 35 -9.57 23.76 4.39
CA ALA A 35 -9.32 24.08 5.80
C ALA A 35 -8.72 25.49 6.00
N VAL A 36 -7.82 25.92 5.12
CA VAL A 36 -7.25 27.28 5.15
C VAL A 36 -8.33 28.32 4.85
N GLU A 37 -9.22 28.07 3.89
CA GLU A 37 -10.35 28.97 3.60
C GLU A 37 -11.32 29.09 4.78
N HIS A 38 -11.57 27.98 5.50
CA HIS A 38 -12.36 28.01 6.74
C HIS A 38 -11.69 28.84 7.84
N ILE A 39 -10.37 28.75 8.00
CA ILE A 39 -9.61 29.59 8.94
C ILE A 39 -9.72 31.06 8.56
N GLN A 40 -9.55 31.39 7.27
CA GLN A 40 -9.67 32.77 6.78
C GLN A 40 -11.08 33.36 6.95
N ALA A 41 -12.10 32.50 6.94
CA ALA A 41 -13.49 32.86 7.19
C ALA A 41 -13.87 32.87 8.69
N ASP A 42 -12.90 32.73 9.61
CA ASP A 42 -13.10 32.64 11.07
C ASP A 42 -14.00 31.46 11.50
N ARG A 43 -14.11 30.43 10.64
CA ARG A 43 -14.83 29.17 10.88
C ARG A 43 -13.89 28.12 11.44
N ILE A 44 -13.31 28.41 12.61
CA ILE A 44 -12.25 27.58 13.21
C ILE A 44 -12.73 26.16 13.54
N GLY A 45 -13.99 26.00 13.96
CA GLY A 45 -14.57 24.68 14.25
C GLY A 45 -14.58 23.75 13.03
N ASP A 46 -15.05 24.27 11.88
CA ASP A 46 -15.09 23.53 10.63
C ASP A 46 -13.67 23.18 10.14
N ALA A 47 -12.74 24.12 10.26
CA ALA A 47 -11.34 23.89 9.92
C ALA A 47 -10.70 22.77 10.76
N ILE A 48 -10.99 22.72 12.07
CA ILE A 48 -10.49 21.66 12.95
C ILE A 48 -11.01 20.29 12.51
N GLU A 49 -12.30 20.17 12.19
CA GLU A 49 -12.87 18.90 11.74
C GLU A 49 -12.28 18.45 10.39
N LEU A 50 -12.07 19.38 9.44
CA LEU A 50 -11.38 19.10 8.19
C LEU A 50 -9.93 18.64 8.40
N LEU A 51 -9.19 19.30 9.30
CA LEU A 51 -7.81 18.93 9.59
C LEU A 51 -7.68 17.54 10.24
N LYS A 52 -8.63 17.13 11.09
CA LYS A 52 -8.67 15.76 11.61
C LYS A 52 -8.88 14.71 10.52
N LEU A 53 -9.73 15.02 9.53
CA LEU A 53 -9.93 14.15 8.37
C LEU A 53 -8.66 14.06 7.52
N VAL A 54 -8.00 15.20 7.28
CA VAL A 54 -6.70 15.26 6.59
C VAL A 54 -5.64 14.42 7.31
N GLU A 55 -5.52 14.54 8.63
CA GLU A 55 -4.56 13.76 9.41
C GLU A 55 -4.82 12.25 9.27
N LYS A 56 -6.08 11.83 9.41
CA LYS A 56 -6.48 10.43 9.24
C LYS A 56 -6.15 9.90 7.84
N ASP A 57 -6.46 10.68 6.81
CA ASP A 57 -6.19 10.31 5.42
C ASP A 57 -4.68 10.27 5.15
N GLN A 58 -3.91 11.16 5.75
CA GLN A 58 -2.45 11.20 5.61
C GLN A 58 -1.80 9.96 6.24
N VAL A 59 -2.23 9.56 7.44
CA VAL A 59 -1.79 8.29 8.06
C VAL A 59 -2.18 7.09 7.18
N LYS A 60 -3.38 7.09 6.62
CA LYS A 60 -3.81 6.04 5.67
C LYS A 60 -2.91 6.00 4.44
N ALA A 61 -2.56 7.15 3.86
CA ALA A 61 -1.68 7.25 2.69
C ALA A 61 -0.27 6.73 3.00
N GLU A 62 0.29 7.08 4.16
CA GLU A 62 1.62 6.62 4.59
C GLU A 62 1.65 5.10 4.75
N ASN A 63 0.63 4.52 5.39
CA ASN A 63 0.50 3.07 5.52
C ASN A 63 0.37 2.37 4.16
N LEU A 64 -0.44 2.91 3.26
CA LEU A 64 -0.59 2.38 1.90
C LEU A 64 0.72 2.48 1.10
N LYS A 65 1.49 3.55 1.25
CA LYS A 65 2.82 3.69 0.62
C LYS A 65 3.83 2.68 1.17
N ALA A 66 3.80 2.41 2.47
CA ALA A 66 4.63 1.38 3.07
C ALA A 66 4.27 -0.02 2.53
N GLU A 67 2.98 -0.33 2.44
CA GLU A 67 2.49 -1.59 1.87
C GLU A 67 2.85 -1.71 0.36
N GLU A 68 2.75 -0.61 -0.39
CA GLU A 68 3.13 -0.53 -1.80
C GLU A 68 4.62 -0.87 -2.00
N ALA A 69 5.50 -0.28 -1.20
CA ALA A 69 6.93 -0.54 -1.26
C ALA A 69 7.29 -1.99 -0.91
N GLU A 70 6.61 -2.55 0.10
CA GLU A 70 6.76 -3.95 0.50
C GLU A 70 6.30 -4.90 -0.62
N LEU A 71 5.14 -4.65 -1.22
CA LEU A 71 4.63 -5.45 -2.35
C LEU A 71 5.57 -5.41 -3.55
N ARG A 72 6.19 -4.26 -3.86
CA ARG A 72 7.21 -4.18 -4.92
C ARG A 72 8.43 -5.02 -4.61
N THR A 73 8.88 -5.02 -3.35
CA THR A 73 10.01 -5.84 -2.90
C THR A 73 9.70 -7.33 -3.04
N GLN A 74 8.49 -7.74 -2.63
CA GLN A 74 8.03 -9.13 -2.79
C GLN A 74 7.88 -9.55 -4.25
N LEU A 75 7.40 -8.66 -5.12
CA LEU A 75 7.30 -8.91 -6.56
C LEU A 75 8.67 -9.14 -7.19
N GLU A 76 9.66 -8.34 -6.82
CA GLU A 76 11.02 -8.51 -7.34
C GLU A 76 11.63 -9.83 -6.87
N ALA A 77 11.50 -10.16 -5.59
CA ALA A 77 11.95 -11.45 -5.06
C ALA A 77 11.26 -12.64 -5.76
N ALA A 78 9.94 -12.55 -5.99
CA ALA A 78 9.20 -13.60 -6.69
C ALA A 78 9.65 -13.75 -8.16
N ARG A 79 10.00 -12.65 -8.84
CA ARG A 79 10.55 -12.66 -10.20
C ARG A 79 11.95 -13.27 -10.23
N GLU A 80 12.81 -12.94 -9.28
CA GLU A 80 14.14 -13.55 -9.16
C GLU A 80 14.06 -15.07 -8.94
N VAL A 81 13.16 -15.52 -8.07
CA VAL A 81 12.92 -16.96 -7.83
C VAL A 81 12.41 -17.63 -9.10
N ALA A 82 11.48 -17.00 -9.82
CA ALA A 82 10.99 -17.51 -11.10
C ALA A 82 12.10 -17.60 -12.16
N ALA A 83 12.99 -16.60 -12.23
CA ALA A 83 14.12 -16.58 -13.14
C ALA A 83 15.15 -17.67 -12.83
N LYS A 84 15.52 -17.86 -11.56
CA LYS A 84 16.41 -18.95 -11.11
C LYS A 84 15.83 -20.32 -11.39
N ALA A 85 14.53 -20.51 -11.13
CA ALA A 85 13.83 -21.75 -11.46
C ALA A 85 13.79 -22.03 -12.97
N ALA A 86 13.62 -20.99 -13.80
CA ALA A 86 13.66 -21.11 -15.26
C ALA A 86 15.08 -21.40 -15.80
N ALA A 87 16.12 -20.92 -15.10
CA ALA A 87 17.52 -21.22 -15.40
C ALA A 87 17.97 -22.63 -14.95
N GLY A 88 17.11 -23.38 -14.25
CA GLY A 88 17.43 -24.71 -13.73
C GLY A 88 18.28 -24.70 -12.46
N ASP A 89 18.48 -23.53 -11.85
CA ASP A 89 19.31 -23.33 -10.66
C ASP A 89 18.44 -23.53 -9.40
N VAL A 90 18.27 -24.79 -9.01
CA VAL A 90 17.40 -25.18 -7.88
C VAL A 90 18.20 -25.24 -6.58
N GLU A 91 18.75 -24.12 -6.15
CA GLU A 91 19.01 -23.86 -4.72
C GLU A 91 18.00 -22.84 -4.21
N ALA A 92 16.75 -23.28 -4.00
CA ALA A 92 15.68 -22.42 -3.51
C ALA A 92 14.93 -23.10 -2.36
N SER A 93 15.55 -23.15 -1.17
CA SER A 93 14.86 -23.59 0.04
C SER A 93 15.32 -22.84 1.29
N THR A 94 15.49 -21.52 1.23
CA THR A 94 15.70 -20.69 2.44
C THR A 94 15.19 -19.26 2.27
N LEU A 95 13.94 -19.08 1.84
CA LEU A 95 13.24 -17.83 2.15
C LEU A 95 12.22 -18.12 3.24
N LYS A 96 12.55 -17.63 4.44
CA LYS A 96 11.70 -17.61 5.64
C LYS A 96 10.32 -17.10 5.24
N ALA A 97 9.31 -17.97 5.30
CA ALA A 97 7.94 -17.54 5.34
C ALA A 97 7.75 -16.65 6.56
N VAL A 98 7.49 -15.36 6.34
CA VAL A 98 6.99 -14.50 7.41
C VAL A 98 5.54 -14.91 7.66
N PRO A 99 5.10 -15.12 8.92
CA PRO A 99 3.75 -15.58 9.21
C PRO A 99 2.74 -14.59 8.62
N ASN A 100 1.71 -15.11 7.94
CA ASN A 100 0.52 -14.35 7.62
C ASN A 100 0.03 -13.66 8.90
N ALA A 101 0.11 -12.34 8.93
CA ALA A 101 -0.65 -11.52 9.87
C ALA A 101 -2.09 -11.36 9.36
N ASP A 102 -2.73 -12.46 8.97
CA ASP A 102 -4.18 -12.56 9.01
C ASP A 102 -4.52 -13.07 10.42
N SER A 103 -4.33 -12.21 11.42
CA SER A 103 -5.03 -12.40 12.69
C SER A 103 -6.44 -11.91 12.45
N ASP A 104 -7.31 -12.87 12.17
CA ASP A 104 -8.74 -12.83 12.42
C ASP A 104 -9.05 -11.91 13.61
N ALA A 105 -9.63 -10.75 13.31
CA ALA A 105 -10.36 -9.94 14.27
C ALA A 105 -11.83 -10.07 13.87
N ALA A 106 -12.49 -11.10 14.41
CA ALA A 106 -13.94 -11.28 14.45
C ALA A 106 -14.34 -11.59 15.90
#